data_AF-A0A920R4Q7-F1
#
_entry.id   AF-A0A920R4Q7-F1
#
_cell.length_a   1.000
_cell.length_b   1.000
_cell.length_c   1.000
_cell.angle_alpha   90.00
_cell.angle_beta   90.00
_cell.angle_gamma   90.00
#
_symmetry.space_group_name_H-M   'P 1'
#
loop_
_entity.id
_entity.type
_entity.pdbx_description
1 polymer ?
#
loop_
_entity_poly.entity_id
_entity_poly.type
_entity_poly.pdbx_seq_one_letter_code
_entity_poly.pdbx_strand_id
1 'polypeptide(L)'
;MYVSNAKIGALGLRIKNGWSYHGLSLNVSMDLSPFHSINPCGFENLAVTQLSDFIESEELLLHKVSKVLCNKLLAELGYKEHY
;
A
#
# COMPACT_ATOMS: atom_id res chain seq x y z
N MET A 1 6.02 -4.60 2.06
CA MET A 1 6.64 -3.52 1.25
C MET A 1 7.20 -2.51 2.22
N TYR A 2 8.41 -1.99 1.97
CA TYR A 2 9.15 -1.19 2.96
C TYR A 2 9.80 0.03 2.30
N VAL A 3 9.88 1.13 3.05
CA VAL A 3 10.67 2.33 2.74
C VAL A 3 11.47 2.65 3.99
N SER A 4 12.80 2.83 3.86
CA SER A 4 13.69 3.15 4.99
C SER A 4 13.51 2.21 6.20
N ASN A 5 13.41 0.90 5.96
CA ASN A 5 13.16 -0.15 6.95
C ASN A 5 11.82 -0.08 7.71
N ALA A 6 10.92 0.84 7.35
CA ALA A 6 9.57 0.90 7.88
C ALA A 6 8.55 0.36 6.87
N LYS A 7 7.53 -0.34 7.36
CA LYS A 7 6.48 -0.95 6.53
C LYS A 7 5.54 0.13 6.01
N ILE A 8 5.53 0.35 4.69
CA ILE A 8 4.63 1.31 4.03
C ILE A 8 3.32 0.68 3.55
N GLY A 9 3.26 -0.65 3.50
CA GLY A 9 2.09 -1.35 3.01
C GLY A 9 2.23 -2.87 3.06
N ALA A 10 1.12 -3.53 2.78
CA ALA A 10 0.96 -4.98 2.81
C ALA A 10 0.51 -5.51 1.44
N LEU A 11 0.96 -6.71 1.10
CA LEU A 11 0.47 -7.47 -0.04
C LEU A 11 -0.04 -8.80 0.53
N GLY A 12 -1.30 -9.14 0.23
CA GLY A 12 -1.89 -10.41 0.59
C GLY A 12 -2.72 -10.89 -0.58
N LEU A 13 -2.33 -12.02 -1.17
CA LEU A 13 -3.02 -12.59 -2.32
C LEU A 13 -3.47 -14.00 -2.01
N ARG A 14 -4.62 -14.38 -2.57
CA ARG A 14 -5.09 -15.76 -2.58
C ARG A 14 -5.50 -16.13 -3.99
N ILE A 15 -5.05 -17.29 -4.47
CA ILE A 15 -5.52 -17.84 -5.74
C ILE A 15 -6.56 -18.93 -5.46
N LYS A 16 -7.72 -18.82 -6.09
CA LYS A 16 -8.77 -19.86 -6.06
C LYS A 16 -9.42 -19.94 -7.43
N ASN A 17 -9.52 -21.16 -7.98
CA ASN A 17 -10.12 -21.43 -9.29
C ASN A 17 -9.50 -20.60 -10.44
N GLY A 18 -8.20 -20.30 -10.38
CA GLY A 18 -7.52 -19.49 -11.39
C GLY A 18 -7.67 -17.97 -11.23
N TRP A 19 -8.37 -17.50 -10.20
CA TRP A 19 -8.59 -16.07 -9.94
C TRP A 19 -7.88 -15.61 -8.67
N SER A 20 -7.33 -14.39 -8.70
CA SER A 20 -6.72 -13.73 -7.54
C SER A 20 -7.75 -12.99 -6.70
N TYR A 21 -7.63 -13.10 -5.38
CA TYR A 21 -8.43 -12.40 -4.37
C TYR A 21 -7.53 -11.62 -3.42
N HIS A 22 -8.16 -10.73 -2.64
CA HIS A 22 -7.52 -9.74 -1.76
C HIS A 22 -6.81 -8.66 -2.57
N GLY A 23 -5.49 -8.50 -2.46
CA GLY A 23 -4.75 -7.48 -3.17
C GLY A 23 -3.63 -6.89 -2.35
N LEU A 24 -3.46 -5.58 -2.44
CA LEU A 24 -2.49 -4.82 -1.68
C LEU A 24 -3.18 -3.71 -0.88
N SER A 25 -2.51 -3.27 0.18
CA SER A 25 -2.83 -2.08 0.95
C SER A 25 -1.58 -1.20 1.03
N LEU A 26 -1.73 0.07 0.67
CA LEU A 26 -0.68 1.09 0.74
C LEU A 26 -1.08 2.16 1.75
N ASN A 27 -0.21 2.46 2.71
CA ASN A 27 -0.45 3.51 3.70
C ASN A 27 -0.13 4.87 3.05
N VAL A 28 -1.14 5.72 2.88
CA VAL A 28 -0.97 7.01 2.18
C VAL A 28 -0.95 8.19 3.16
N SER A 29 -2.03 8.39 3.89
CA SER A 29 -2.21 9.46 4.88
C SER A 29 -3.34 9.05 5.82
N MET A 30 -3.04 8.18 6.77
CA MET A 30 -3.99 7.52 7.68
C MET A 30 -3.48 7.53 9.13
N ASP A 31 -4.36 7.21 10.07
CA ASP A 31 -3.93 6.95 11.45
C ASP A 31 -3.17 5.62 11.53
N LEU A 32 -1.91 5.69 11.97
CA LEU A 32 -1.05 4.52 12.16
C LEU A 32 -1.14 3.93 13.58
N SER A 33 -1.83 4.59 14.52
CA SER A 33 -1.96 4.12 15.89
C SER A 33 -2.47 2.67 16.04
N PRO A 34 -3.37 2.15 15.18
CA PRO A 34 -3.84 0.77 15.28
C PRO A 34 -2.73 -0.28 15.05
N PHE A 35 -1.66 0.07 14.33
CA PHE A 35 -0.54 -0.84 14.11
C PHE A 35 0.24 -1.13 15.40
N HIS A 36 0.19 -0.25 16.40
CA HIS A 36 0.83 -0.48 17.70
C HIS A 36 0.10 -1.54 18.55
N SER A 37 -1.17 -1.81 18.25
CA SER A 37 -1.98 -2.78 18.99
C SER A 37 -1.95 -4.18 18.41
N ILE A 38 -1.18 -4.40 17.33
CA ILE A 38 -1.03 -5.70 16.68
C ILE A 38 0.46 -6.05 16.57
N ASN A 39 0.78 -7.33 16.38
CA ASN A 39 2.11 -7.74 15.93
C ASN A 39 2.10 -7.89 14.40
N PRO A 40 2.41 -6.82 13.63
CA PRO A 40 2.34 -6.89 12.18
C PRO A 40 3.38 -7.88 11.65
N CYS A 41 2.92 -8.92 10.96
CA CYS A 41 3.77 -9.91 10.29
C CYS A 41 4.69 -10.74 11.20
N GLY A 42 4.44 -10.80 12.52
CA GLY A 42 5.23 -11.61 13.45
C GLY A 42 6.59 -11.02 13.81
N PHE A 43 6.85 -9.77 13.45
CA PHE A 43 8.06 -9.03 13.82
C PHE A 43 7.73 -8.03 14.93
N GLU A 44 8.17 -8.34 16.15
CA GLU A 44 8.09 -7.37 17.25
C GLU A 44 8.87 -6.09 16.89
N ASN A 45 8.26 -4.94 17.16
CA ASN A 45 8.83 -3.60 16.92
C ASN A 45 9.04 -3.21 15.44
N LEU A 46 8.37 -3.85 14.49
CA LEU A 46 8.42 -3.40 13.10
C LEU A 46 7.78 -2.01 12.95
N ALA A 47 8.61 -1.01 12.65
CA ALA A 47 8.13 0.34 12.35
C ALA A 47 7.19 0.33 11.15
N VAL A 48 6.11 1.10 11.23
CA VAL A 48 5.14 1.31 10.15
C VAL A 48 5.18 2.78 9.75
N THR A 49 5.09 3.04 8.45
CA THR A 49 5.14 4.38 7.87
C THR A 49 4.06 4.53 6.80
N GLN A 50 3.91 5.74 6.27
CA GLN A 50 2.97 6.11 5.23
C GLN A 50 3.58 7.12 4.27
N LEU A 51 3.01 7.28 3.08
CA LEU A 51 3.55 8.16 2.07
C LEU A 51 3.68 9.61 2.56
N SER A 52 2.68 10.11 3.30
CA SER A 52 2.68 11.47 3.85
C SER A 52 3.81 11.78 4.84
N ASP A 53 4.56 10.77 5.31
CA ASP A 53 5.74 10.99 6.15
C ASP A 53 6.96 11.47 5.32
N PHE A 54 6.93 11.30 3.99
CA PHE A 54 8.07 11.55 3.10
C PHE A 54 7.87 12.69 2.10
N ILE A 55 6.68 13.27 2.06
CA ILE A 55 6.32 14.33 1.11
C ILE A 55 5.63 15.47 1.85
N GLU A 56 5.68 16.66 1.26
CA GLU A 56 4.91 17.79 1.78
C GLU A 56 3.41 17.53 1.67
N SER A 57 2.64 18.16 2.57
CA SER A 57 1.18 18.07 2.55
C SER A 57 0.66 18.53 1.19
N GLU A 58 0.01 17.61 0.49
CA GLU A 58 -0.47 17.84 -0.87
C GLU A 58 -1.99 17.65 -0.95
N GLU A 59 -2.68 18.60 -1.59
CA GLU A 59 -4.10 18.47 -1.86
C GLU A 59 -4.35 17.30 -2.82
N LEU A 60 -5.40 16.51 -2.53
CA LEU A 60 -5.80 15.35 -3.31
C LEU A 60 -4.73 14.24 -3.40
N LEU A 61 -3.83 14.15 -2.42
CA LEU A 61 -2.76 13.13 -2.39
C LEU A 61 -3.28 11.71 -2.64
N LEU A 62 -4.34 11.31 -1.95
CA LEU A 62 -4.92 9.96 -2.12
C LEU A 62 -5.39 9.71 -3.56
N HIS A 63 -5.97 10.71 -4.21
CA HIS A 63 -6.42 10.60 -5.60
C HIS A 63 -5.24 10.45 -6.56
N LYS A 64 -4.18 11.25 -6.39
CA LYS A 64 -2.94 11.14 -7.18
C LYS A 64 -2.29 9.77 -7.02
N VAL A 65 -2.17 9.30 -5.79
CA VAL A 65 -1.62 7.97 -5.48
C VAL A 65 -2.45 6.86 -6.12
N SER A 66 -3.78 6.93 -6.01
CA SER A 66 -4.68 5.96 -6.64
C SER A 66 -4.47 5.90 -8.14
N LYS A 67 -4.43 7.06 -8.81
CA LYS A 67 -4.21 7.13 -10.27
C LYS A 67 -2.87 6.51 -10.67
N VAL A 68 -1.78 6.91 -10.02
CA VAL A 68 -0.44 6.40 -10.32
C VAL A 68 -0.36 4.89 -10.10
N LEU A 69 -0.85 4.42 -8.95
CA LEU A 69 -0.81 3.00 -8.60
C LEU A 69 -1.63 2.16 -9.57
N CYS A 70 -2.87 2.58 -9.88
CA CYS A 70 -3.74 1.86 -10.80
C CYS A 70 -3.13 1.78 -12.20
N ASN A 71 -2.64 2.89 -12.76
CA ASN A 71 -2.05 2.89 -14.11
C ASN A 71 -0.79 2.03 -14.16
N LYS A 72 0.07 2.08 -13.13
CA LYS A 72 1.24 1.20 -13.04
C LYS A 72 0.86 -0.27 -12.94
N LEU A 73 -0.08 -0.64 -12.08
CA LEU A 73 -0.52 -2.03 -11.97
C LEU A 73 -1.14 -2.56 -13.26
N LEU A 74 -1.99 -1.77 -13.92
CA LEU A 74 -2.59 -2.17 -15.19
C LEU A 74 -1.52 -2.42 -16.24
N ALA A 75 -0.56 -1.51 -16.38
CA ALA A 75 0.54 -1.66 -17.33
C ALA A 75 1.40 -2.91 -17.05
N GLU A 76 1.80 -3.14 -15.78
CA GLU A 76 2.62 -4.30 -15.39
C GLU A 76 1.86 -5.63 -15.55
N LEU A 77 0.54 -5.62 -15.45
CA LEU A 77 -0.32 -6.80 -15.66
C LEU A 77 -0.73 -7.00 -17.12
N GLY A 78 -0.25 -6.15 -18.04
CA GLY A 78 -0.57 -6.24 -19.48
C GLY A 78 -1.97 -5.75 -19.85
N TYR A 79 -2.63 -4.99 -18.98
CA TYR A 79 -3.89 -4.30 -19.29
C TYR A 79 -3.63 -2.91 -19.84
N LYS A 80 -4.60 -2.37 -20.60
CA LYS A 80 -4.58 -0.96 -21.00
C LYS A 80 -4.87 -0.09 -19.78
N GLU A 81 -4.19 1.06 -19.69
CA GLU A 81 -4.47 2.07 -18.67
C GLU A 81 -5.94 2.52 -18.76
N HIS A 82 -6.59 2.68 -17.61
CA HIS A 82 -8.04 2.90 -17.53
C HIS A 82 -8.42 4.14 -16.69
N TYR A 83 -7.44 4.88 -16.15
CA TYR A 83 -7.59 6.07 -15.29
C TYR A 83 -6.96 7.35 -15.85
#